data_AF-Q4J7U4-F1
#
_entry.id   AF-Q4J7U4-F1
#
_cell.length_a   1.000
_cell.length_b   1.000
_cell.length_c   1.000
_cell.angle_alpha   90.00
_cell.angle_beta   90.00
_cell.angle_gamma   90.00
#
_symmetry.space_group_name_H-M   'P 1'
#
loop_
_entity.id
_entity.type
_entity.pdbx_description
1 polymer ?
#
loop_
_entity_poly.entity_id
_entity_poly.type
_entity_poly.pdbx_seq_one_letter_code
_entity_poly.pdbx_strand_id
1 'polypeptide(L)'
;MSVSIEFETKKGLREDLEAFERILNALEKYETIPIVKFGLYSLVFQLAMNVFLDVSSYCERCGGKCCDYGFGIPVYEFDYKEIVNKLGGAKGISDKRDSVNFRILERPCPYKRGWACGIHSFKPYACLSFPFSTEDEQKEVMDTYNGEGIPEFKLPEYCIAGKKVREIVKKIIDDLTKRLGRQPSPRELYEELKSRFSYKLIT
;
A
#
# COMPACT_ATOMS: atom_id res chain seq x y z
N MET A 1 1.90 -25.64 2.50
CA MET A 1 1.09 -24.61 1.83
C MET A 1 2.01 -23.46 1.48
N SER A 2 2.23 -23.18 0.20
CA SER A 2 2.95 -21.97 -0.21
C SER A 2 2.09 -20.78 0.21
N VAL A 3 2.61 -19.95 1.11
CA VAL A 3 1.96 -18.68 1.44
C VAL A 3 2.22 -17.75 0.26
N SER A 4 1.17 -17.21 -0.37
CA SER A 4 1.34 -16.30 -1.50
C SER A 4 1.90 -14.97 -1.02
N ILE A 5 2.77 -14.35 -1.84
CA ILE A 5 3.45 -13.10 -1.50
C ILE A 5 2.46 -11.97 -1.23
N GLU A 6 1.31 -11.98 -1.93
CA GLU A 6 0.21 -11.03 -1.75
C GLU A 6 -0.41 -11.14 -0.36
N PHE A 7 -0.52 -12.35 0.19
CA PHE A 7 -1.08 -12.56 1.53
C PHE A 7 -0.14 -12.04 2.64
N GLU A 8 1.16 -12.34 2.56
CA GLU A 8 2.13 -11.76 3.50
C GLU A 8 2.20 -10.24 3.34
N THR A 9 2.15 -9.73 2.10
CA THR A 9 2.14 -8.29 1.84
C THR A 9 0.90 -7.63 2.44
N LYS A 10 -0.27 -8.26 2.31
CA LYS A 10 -1.49 -7.80 2.98
C LYS A 10 -1.32 -7.70 4.49
N LYS A 11 -0.71 -8.70 5.14
CA LYS A 11 -0.44 -8.66 6.58
C LYS A 11 0.48 -7.50 6.94
N GLY A 12 1.61 -7.36 6.23
CA GLY A 12 2.57 -6.30 6.45
C GLY A 12 1.94 -4.90 6.35
N LEU A 13 1.16 -4.67 5.30
CA LEU A 13 0.45 -3.41 5.09
C LEU A 13 -0.69 -3.17 6.11
N ARG A 14 -1.06 -4.17 6.91
CA ARG A 14 -2.02 -4.12 8.03
C ARG A 14 -1.32 -4.07 9.39
N GLU A 15 -0.10 -3.56 9.47
CA GLU A 15 0.67 -3.38 10.72
C GLU A 15 1.37 -4.65 11.27
N ASP A 16 1.30 -5.80 10.59
CA ASP A 16 2.16 -6.95 10.94
C ASP A 16 3.61 -6.67 10.47
N LEU A 17 4.36 -5.92 11.27
CA LEU A 17 5.72 -5.50 10.92
C LEU A 17 6.68 -6.67 10.73
N GLU A 18 6.48 -7.79 11.44
CA GLU A 18 7.27 -9.01 11.22
C GLU A 18 7.00 -9.60 9.83
N ALA A 19 5.74 -9.63 9.38
CA ALA A 19 5.41 -10.01 8.00
C ALA A 19 6.05 -9.07 6.97
N PHE A 20 6.02 -7.76 7.23
CA PHE A 20 6.65 -6.79 6.36
C PHE A 20 8.18 -7.00 6.27
N GLU A 21 8.83 -7.23 7.40
CA GLU A 21 10.28 -7.51 7.45
C GLU A 21 10.64 -8.80 6.72
N ARG A 22 9.80 -9.85 6.79
CA ARG A 22 10.00 -11.08 6.01
C ARG A 22 10.00 -10.80 4.50
N ILE A 23 9.13 -9.92 4.02
CA ILE A 23 9.07 -9.52 2.60
C ILE A 23 10.33 -8.76 2.21
N LEU A 24 10.72 -7.76 3.02
CA LEU A 24 11.95 -7.01 2.76
C LEU A 24 13.17 -7.94 2.74
N ASN A 25 13.33 -8.84 3.73
CA ASN A 25 14.43 -9.81 3.79
C ASN A 25 14.45 -10.73 2.56
N ALA A 26 13.28 -11.16 2.08
CA ALA A 26 13.19 -12.06 0.93
C ALA A 26 13.59 -11.38 -0.38
N LEU A 27 13.33 -10.08 -0.52
CA LEU A 27 13.45 -9.33 -1.76
C LEU A 27 14.67 -8.40 -1.84
N GLU A 28 15.23 -7.94 -0.72
CA GLU A 28 16.35 -6.97 -0.70
C GLU A 28 17.61 -7.49 -1.39
N LYS A 29 17.85 -8.81 -1.36
CA LYS A 29 18.93 -9.46 -2.11
C LYS A 29 18.81 -9.31 -3.64
N TYR A 30 17.64 -8.91 -4.13
CA TYR A 30 17.36 -8.65 -5.54
C TYR A 30 17.14 -7.15 -5.82
N GLU A 31 17.48 -6.25 -4.89
CA GLU A 31 17.31 -4.79 -5.06
C GLU A 31 18.08 -4.23 -6.27
N THR A 32 19.09 -4.93 -6.77
CA THR A 32 19.79 -4.52 -8.02
C THR A 32 18.91 -4.65 -9.26
N ILE A 33 17.79 -5.39 -9.19
CA ILE A 33 16.81 -5.49 -10.28
C ILE A 33 15.82 -4.32 -10.15
N PRO A 34 15.69 -3.42 -11.15
CA PRO A 34 14.88 -2.21 -11.05
C PRO A 34 13.44 -2.42 -10.57
N ILE A 35 12.77 -3.46 -11.10
CA ILE A 35 11.39 -3.79 -10.72
C ILE A 35 11.25 -4.17 -9.24
N VAL A 36 12.24 -4.87 -8.69
CA VAL A 36 12.23 -5.26 -7.27
C VAL A 36 12.46 -4.04 -6.40
N LYS A 37 13.44 -3.20 -6.75
CA LYS A 37 13.71 -1.94 -6.04
C LYS A 37 12.49 -1.02 -6.04
N PHE A 38 11.84 -0.89 -7.19
CA PHE A 38 10.58 -0.15 -7.33
C PHE A 38 9.54 -0.68 -6.35
N GLY A 39 9.26 -1.98 -6.41
CA GLY A 39 8.27 -2.62 -5.54
C GLY A 39 8.57 -2.44 -4.05
N LEU A 40 9.84 -2.55 -3.64
CA LEU A 40 10.25 -2.33 -2.25
C LEU A 40 9.99 -0.89 -1.80
N TYR A 41 10.34 0.12 -2.58
CA TYR A 41 9.99 1.50 -2.24
C TYR A 41 8.48 1.73 -2.21
N SER A 42 7.74 1.20 -3.19
CA SER A 42 6.27 1.30 -3.20
C SER A 42 5.68 0.78 -1.90
N LEU A 43 6.10 -0.41 -1.47
CA LEU A 43 5.64 -1.04 -0.23
C LEU A 43 6.00 -0.21 1.01
N VAL A 44 7.20 0.37 1.07
CA VAL A 44 7.61 1.23 2.19
C VAL A 44 6.79 2.51 2.26
N PHE A 45 6.53 3.16 1.12
CA PHE A 45 5.64 4.34 1.07
C PHE A 45 4.21 3.97 1.45
N GLN A 46 3.72 2.83 1.01
CA GLN A 46 2.39 2.36 1.34
C GLN A 46 2.24 1.99 2.81
N LEU A 47 3.26 1.36 3.40
CA LEU A 47 3.31 1.09 4.83
C LEU A 47 3.34 2.39 5.63
N ALA A 48 4.10 3.40 5.18
CA ALA A 48 4.10 4.72 5.81
C ALA A 48 2.70 5.34 5.86
N MET A 49 1.94 5.23 4.76
CA MET A 49 0.56 5.71 4.70
C MET A 49 -0.40 4.92 5.61
N ASN A 50 -0.24 3.60 5.66
CA ASN A 50 -1.18 2.73 6.38
C ASN A 50 -0.92 2.66 7.89
N VAL A 51 0.35 2.78 8.31
CA VAL A 51 0.77 2.44 9.68
C VAL A 51 1.43 3.63 10.38
N PHE A 52 2.39 4.31 9.73
CA PHE A 52 3.23 5.27 10.44
C PHE A 52 2.66 6.69 10.49
N LEU A 53 1.85 7.07 9.49
CA LEU A 53 1.37 8.44 9.33
C LEU A 53 -0.15 8.52 9.46
N ASP A 54 -0.63 9.28 10.43
CA ASP A 54 -2.05 9.61 10.50
C ASP A 54 -2.43 10.61 9.39
N VAL A 55 -3.11 10.07 8.38
CA VAL A 55 -3.62 10.83 7.23
C VAL A 55 -5.15 10.89 7.18
N SER A 56 -5.82 10.51 8.27
CA SER A 56 -7.29 10.44 8.36
C SER A 56 -7.98 11.73 7.92
N SER A 57 -7.52 12.88 8.43
CA SER A 57 -8.05 14.20 8.08
C SER A 57 -7.96 14.53 6.58
N TYR A 58 -6.95 13.99 5.87
CA TYR A 58 -6.82 14.18 4.42
C TYR A 58 -7.77 13.26 3.64
N CYS A 59 -8.01 12.05 4.13
CA CYS A 59 -9.01 11.13 3.59
C CYS A 59 -10.43 11.67 3.77
N GLU A 60 -10.72 12.29 4.92
CA GLU A 60 -11.97 12.98 5.19
C GLU A 60 -12.19 14.14 4.22
N ARG A 61 -11.18 15.00 4.03
CA ARG A 61 -11.24 16.13 3.08
C ARG A 61 -11.47 15.71 1.64
N CYS A 62 -10.96 14.55 1.21
CA CYS A 62 -11.24 14.04 -0.13
C CYS A 62 -12.55 13.24 -0.22
N GLY A 63 -13.22 12.98 0.91
CA GLY A 63 -14.50 12.28 0.99
C GLY A 63 -14.43 10.78 0.70
N GLY A 64 -13.24 10.17 0.75
CA GLY A 64 -13.05 8.76 0.38
C GLY A 64 -13.31 8.48 -1.11
N LYS A 65 -12.97 9.42 -2.01
CA LYS A 65 -13.20 9.31 -3.47
C LYS A 65 -12.67 8.03 -4.13
N CYS A 66 -11.60 7.43 -3.59
CA CYS A 66 -11.07 6.15 -4.08
C CYS A 66 -12.08 4.99 -3.94
N CYS A 67 -13.10 5.14 -3.08
CA CYS A 67 -14.19 4.17 -2.94
C CYS A 67 -15.35 4.43 -3.91
N ASP A 68 -15.45 5.61 -4.54
CA ASP A 68 -16.62 6.00 -5.34
C ASP A 68 -16.45 5.77 -6.85
N TYR A 69 -15.25 6.03 -7.37
CA TYR A 69 -15.00 6.14 -8.80
C TYR A 69 -13.76 5.35 -9.23
N GLY A 70 -13.70 4.93 -10.49
CA GLY A 70 -12.58 4.19 -11.08
C GLY A 70 -12.93 2.73 -11.35
N PHE A 71 -11.92 1.94 -11.74
CA PHE A 71 -12.11 0.51 -11.96
C PHE A 71 -12.49 -0.22 -10.67
N GLY A 72 -13.20 -1.34 -10.84
CA GLY A 72 -13.50 -2.23 -9.73
C GLY A 72 -12.23 -2.72 -9.04
N ILE A 73 -12.31 -2.97 -7.75
CA ILE A 73 -11.17 -3.35 -6.92
C ILE A 73 -10.95 -4.86 -7.05
N PRO A 74 -9.76 -5.33 -7.44
CA PRO A 74 -9.43 -6.74 -7.42
C PRO A 74 -9.55 -7.32 -6.01
N VAL A 75 -10.27 -8.43 -5.89
CA VAL A 75 -10.46 -9.18 -4.66
C VAL A 75 -9.90 -10.59 -4.87
N TYR A 76 -8.75 -10.84 -4.24
CA TYR A 76 -8.14 -12.17 -4.24
C TYR A 76 -9.02 -13.17 -3.47
N GLU A 77 -8.82 -14.46 -3.73
CA GLU A 77 -9.58 -15.51 -3.05
C GLU A 77 -9.48 -15.42 -1.52
N PHE A 78 -8.30 -15.09 -0.99
CA PHE A 78 -8.11 -14.91 0.46
C PHE A 78 -8.87 -13.69 1.01
N ASP A 79 -8.94 -12.59 0.24
CA ASP A 79 -9.70 -11.40 0.62
C ASP A 79 -11.20 -11.71 0.64
N TYR A 80 -11.69 -12.38 -0.40
CA TYR A 80 -13.09 -12.78 -0.51
C TYR A 80 -13.52 -13.66 0.67
N LYS A 81 -12.72 -14.69 0.97
CA LYS A 81 -12.97 -15.58 2.11
C LYS A 81 -12.98 -14.81 3.43
N GLU A 82 -12.05 -13.88 3.64
CA GLU A 82 -12.01 -13.07 4.87
C GLU A 82 -13.27 -12.20 5.00
N ILE A 83 -13.69 -11.54 3.91
CA ILE A 83 -14.90 -10.70 3.89
C ILE A 83 -16.14 -11.53 4.21
N VAL A 84 -16.35 -12.66 3.52
CA VAL A 84 -17.51 -13.55 3.76
C VAL A 84 -17.51 -14.06 5.19
N ASN A 85 -16.37 -14.48 5.72
CA ASN A 85 -16.27 -14.98 7.08
C ASN A 85 -16.57 -13.90 8.14
N LYS A 86 -16.18 -12.64 7.89
CA LYS A 86 -16.39 -11.53 8.83
C LYS A 86 -17.79 -10.92 8.75
N LEU A 87 -18.44 -10.97 7.59
CA LEU A 87 -19.71 -10.29 7.34
C LEU A 87 -20.90 -11.23 7.09
N GLY A 88 -20.67 -12.54 6.93
CA GLY A 88 -21.70 -13.50 6.51
C GLY A 88 -22.07 -13.41 5.02
N GLY A 89 -21.31 -12.65 4.22
CA GLY A 89 -21.56 -12.46 2.80
C GLY A 89 -20.62 -11.43 2.16
N ALA A 90 -20.72 -11.27 0.83
CA ALA A 90 -19.85 -10.41 0.04
C ALA A 90 -20.67 -9.46 -0.85
N LYS A 91 -21.19 -8.38 -0.27
CA LYS A 91 -21.98 -7.37 -0.99
C LYS A 91 -21.11 -6.67 -2.05
N GLY A 92 -21.64 -6.56 -3.27
CA GLY A 92 -21.02 -5.86 -4.39
C GLY A 92 -19.70 -6.46 -4.88
N ILE A 93 -19.45 -7.75 -4.58
CA ILE A 93 -18.34 -8.50 -5.15
C ILE A 93 -18.90 -9.44 -6.22
N SER A 94 -18.35 -9.37 -7.43
CA SER A 94 -18.77 -10.23 -8.54
C SER A 94 -18.37 -11.69 -8.31
N ASP A 95 -19.28 -12.62 -8.61
CA ASP A 95 -18.95 -14.05 -8.65
C ASP A 95 -18.15 -14.44 -9.90
N LYS A 96 -18.21 -13.59 -10.94
CA LYS A 96 -17.38 -13.73 -12.13
C LYS A 96 -15.94 -13.39 -11.77
N ARG A 97 -15.04 -14.33 -12.09
CA ARG A 97 -13.60 -14.08 -12.10
C ARG A 97 -13.21 -13.41 -13.41
N ASP A 98 -12.25 -12.51 -13.33
CA ASP A 98 -11.62 -11.91 -14.50
C ASP A 98 -10.62 -12.89 -15.14
N SER A 99 -9.90 -12.45 -16.18
CA SER A 99 -8.86 -13.25 -16.85
C SER A 99 -7.68 -13.61 -15.95
N VAL A 100 -7.50 -12.92 -14.83
CA VAL A 100 -6.38 -13.09 -13.88
C VAL A 100 -6.86 -13.76 -12.57
N ASN A 101 -8.03 -14.40 -12.58
CA ASN A 101 -8.61 -15.20 -11.50
C ASN A 101 -8.99 -14.47 -10.20
N PHE A 102 -9.12 -13.14 -10.20
CA PHE A 102 -9.67 -12.39 -9.07
C PHE A 102 -11.16 -12.07 -9.27
N ARG A 103 -11.87 -11.87 -8.15
CA ARG A 103 -13.23 -11.28 -8.16
C ARG A 103 -13.12 -9.76 -8.16
N ILE A 104 -14.20 -9.08 -8.49
CA ILE A 104 -14.23 -7.61 -8.55
C ILE A 104 -15.17 -7.06 -7.47
N LEU A 105 -14.65 -6.22 -6.58
CA LEU A 105 -15.47 -5.35 -5.74
C LEU A 105 -15.84 -4.10 -6.53
N GLU A 106 -17.14 -3.93 -6.79
CA GLU A 106 -17.67 -2.83 -7.57
C GLU A 106 -17.52 -1.47 -6.87
N ARG A 107 -17.46 -0.41 -7.68
CA ARG A 107 -17.55 0.98 -7.25
C ARG A 107 -18.88 1.58 -7.75
N PRO A 108 -19.59 2.40 -6.95
CA PRO A 108 -19.27 2.83 -5.60
C PRO A 108 -19.23 1.68 -4.58
N CYS A 109 -18.22 1.69 -3.72
CA CYS A 109 -17.96 0.60 -2.78
C CYS A 109 -19.08 0.50 -1.74
N PRO A 110 -19.78 -0.66 -1.64
CA PRO A 110 -20.90 -0.82 -0.72
C PRO A 110 -20.49 -0.82 0.77
N TYR A 111 -19.19 -0.91 1.06
CA TYR A 111 -18.64 -0.87 2.40
C TYR A 111 -18.19 0.54 2.84
N LYS A 112 -18.33 1.55 1.98
CA LYS A 112 -18.04 2.95 2.32
C LYS A 112 -19.05 3.48 3.36
N ARG A 113 -18.57 4.15 4.41
CA ARG A 113 -19.38 4.81 5.44
C ARG A 113 -18.95 6.27 5.60
N GLY A 114 -19.61 7.19 4.90
CA GLY A 114 -19.08 8.55 4.75
C GLY A 114 -17.71 8.48 4.07
N TRP A 115 -16.68 9.15 4.58
CA TRP A 115 -15.31 9.04 4.03
C TRP A 115 -14.57 7.76 4.47
N ALA A 116 -15.08 7.04 5.48
CA ALA A 116 -14.39 5.92 6.11
C ALA A 116 -14.70 4.58 5.43
N CYS A 117 -13.78 3.62 5.60
CA CYS A 117 -13.97 2.25 5.15
C CYS A 117 -14.64 1.43 6.27
N GLY A 118 -15.85 0.92 6.03
CA GLY A 118 -16.58 0.08 6.98
C GLY A 118 -15.97 -1.31 7.22
N ILE A 119 -15.04 -1.73 6.36
CA ILE A 119 -14.27 -2.98 6.49
C ILE A 119 -12.78 -2.70 6.70
N HIS A 120 -12.42 -1.53 7.24
CA HIS A 120 -11.02 -1.08 7.34
C HIS A 120 -10.08 -2.13 7.92
N SER A 121 -10.51 -2.80 9.01
CA SER A 121 -9.72 -3.81 9.70
C SER A 121 -9.42 -5.06 8.88
N PHE A 122 -10.14 -5.34 7.79
CA PHE A 122 -9.90 -6.49 6.90
C PHE A 122 -10.06 -6.12 5.42
N LYS A 123 -9.77 -4.85 5.06
CA LYS A 123 -9.92 -4.37 3.68
C LYS A 123 -9.06 -5.19 2.70
N PRO A 124 -9.47 -5.31 1.42
CA PRO A 124 -8.75 -6.11 0.43
C PRO A 124 -7.28 -5.69 0.25
N TYR A 125 -6.44 -6.62 -0.20
CA TYR A 125 -5.03 -6.34 -0.52
C TYR A 125 -4.90 -5.15 -1.48
N ALA A 126 -5.67 -5.12 -2.57
CA ALA A 126 -5.65 -4.01 -3.52
C ALA A 126 -5.98 -2.64 -2.87
N CYS A 127 -6.86 -2.60 -1.87
CA CYS A 127 -7.16 -1.39 -1.10
C CYS A 127 -6.06 -1.00 -0.11
N LEU A 128 -5.27 -1.96 0.36
CA LEU A 128 -4.09 -1.71 1.21
C LEU A 128 -2.91 -1.19 0.40
N SER A 129 -2.83 -1.59 -0.86
CA SER A 129 -1.75 -1.24 -1.78
C SER A 129 -1.91 0.14 -2.43
N PHE A 130 -3.08 0.77 -2.34
CA PHE A 130 -3.33 2.08 -2.94
C PHE A 130 -2.85 3.24 -2.04
N PRO A 131 -2.20 4.29 -2.60
CA PRO A 131 -1.96 4.54 -4.03
C PRO A 131 -0.56 4.14 -4.53
N PHE A 132 0.36 3.73 -3.65
CA PHE A 132 1.78 3.62 -4.00
C PHE A 132 2.17 2.26 -4.59
N SER A 133 1.46 1.20 -4.21
CA SER A 133 1.71 -0.20 -4.57
C SER A 133 0.62 -0.79 -5.46
N THR A 134 -0.17 0.04 -6.15
CA THR A 134 -1.16 -0.43 -7.13
C THR A 134 -0.50 -0.58 -8.50
N GLU A 135 -0.27 -1.82 -8.94
CA GLU A 135 0.48 -2.12 -10.18
C GLU A 135 -0.07 -1.39 -11.41
N ASP A 136 -1.39 -1.44 -11.65
CA ASP A 136 -2.01 -0.79 -12.81
C ASP A 136 -1.81 0.72 -12.83
N GLU A 137 -1.90 1.37 -11.66
CA GLU A 137 -1.70 2.82 -11.56
C GLU A 137 -0.23 3.21 -11.70
N GLN A 138 0.69 2.34 -11.32
CA GLN A 138 2.13 2.58 -11.38
C GLN A 138 2.79 2.07 -12.66
N LYS A 139 2.08 1.34 -13.51
CA LYS A 139 2.65 0.61 -14.66
C LYS A 139 3.60 1.45 -15.52
N GLU A 140 3.21 2.66 -15.90
CA GLU A 140 4.03 3.54 -16.72
C GLU A 140 5.37 3.93 -16.04
N VAL A 141 5.32 4.24 -14.74
CA VAL A 141 6.51 4.61 -13.96
C VAL A 141 7.39 3.39 -13.75
N MET A 142 6.77 2.25 -13.47
CA MET A 142 7.43 0.98 -13.24
C MET A 142 8.17 0.49 -14.50
N ASP A 143 7.54 0.59 -15.67
CA ASP A 143 8.11 0.18 -16.96
C ASP A 143 9.27 1.09 -17.42
N THR A 144 9.35 2.33 -16.92
CA THR A 144 10.39 3.31 -17.28
C THR A 144 11.47 3.51 -16.21
N TYR A 145 11.30 2.92 -15.02
CA TYR A 145 12.25 3.04 -13.93
C TYR A 145 13.55 2.26 -14.22
N ASN A 146 14.67 2.97 -14.25
CA ASN A 146 15.99 2.41 -14.59
C ASN A 146 16.75 1.82 -13.38
N GLY A 147 16.19 1.88 -12.17
CA GLY A 147 16.85 1.41 -10.95
C GLY A 147 17.68 2.48 -10.21
N GLU A 148 17.79 3.69 -10.74
CA GLU A 148 18.53 4.78 -10.11
C GLU A 148 17.64 5.60 -9.18
N GLY A 149 18.19 5.96 -8.01
CA GLY A 149 17.48 6.78 -7.02
C GLY A 149 16.20 6.12 -6.49
N ILE A 150 15.28 6.96 -6.01
CA ILE A 150 13.98 6.57 -5.46
C ILE A 150 12.90 6.85 -6.52
N PRO A 151 11.97 5.91 -6.78
CA PRO A 151 10.94 6.12 -7.79
C PRO A 151 10.02 7.32 -7.49
N GLU A 152 9.62 8.03 -8.54
CA GLU A 152 8.60 9.09 -8.45
C GLU A 152 7.21 8.49 -8.69
N PHE A 153 6.56 8.04 -7.62
CA PHE A 153 5.24 7.41 -7.71
C PHE A 153 4.17 8.32 -8.31
N LYS A 154 3.37 7.75 -9.23
CA LYS A 154 2.17 8.39 -9.76
C LYS A 154 1.10 8.41 -8.68
N LEU A 155 0.46 9.55 -8.46
CA LEU A 155 -0.59 9.70 -7.47
C LEU A 155 -1.83 10.30 -8.12
N PRO A 156 -3.03 9.74 -7.91
CA PRO A 156 -4.25 10.35 -8.40
C PRO A 156 -4.40 11.77 -7.85
N GLU A 157 -4.87 12.70 -8.68
CA GLU A 157 -4.97 14.11 -8.30
C GLU A 157 -5.84 14.33 -7.05
N TYR A 158 -6.87 13.50 -6.88
CA TYR A 158 -7.79 13.55 -5.74
C TYR A 158 -7.20 12.98 -4.44
N CYS A 159 -6.08 12.23 -4.49
CA CYS A 159 -5.51 11.56 -3.33
C CYS A 159 -4.64 12.52 -2.50
N ILE A 160 -5.29 13.36 -1.69
CA ILE A 160 -4.62 14.34 -0.81
C ILE A 160 -3.71 13.63 0.20
N ALA A 161 -4.17 12.51 0.78
CA ALA A 161 -3.42 11.71 1.73
C ALA A 161 -2.11 11.18 1.13
N GLY A 162 -2.16 10.56 -0.06
CA GLY A 162 -0.97 10.07 -0.74
C GLY A 162 0.03 11.18 -1.05
N LYS A 163 -0.45 12.35 -1.50
CA LYS A 163 0.42 13.53 -1.72
C LYS A 163 1.13 13.94 -0.44
N LYS A 164 0.41 13.96 0.69
CA LYS A 164 0.98 14.29 1.99
C LYS A 164 2.02 13.27 2.48
N VAL A 165 1.75 11.99 2.31
CA VAL A 165 2.72 10.92 2.62
C VAL A 165 3.98 11.12 1.81
N ARG A 166 3.87 11.33 0.50
CA ARG A 166 5.02 11.59 -0.37
C ARG A 166 5.83 12.80 0.10
N GLU A 167 5.19 13.90 0.47
CA GLU A 167 5.89 15.07 1.02
C GLU A 167 6.66 14.76 2.31
N ILE A 168 6.04 14.05 3.25
CA ILE A 168 6.65 13.70 4.54
C ILE A 168 7.82 12.75 4.32
N VAL A 169 7.61 11.69 3.55
CA VAL A 169 8.63 10.68 3.26
C VAL A 169 9.80 11.28 2.48
N LYS A 170 9.57 12.20 1.52
CA LYS A 170 10.65 12.94 0.84
C LYS A 170 11.54 13.72 1.81
N LYS A 171 10.97 14.38 2.82
CA LYS A 171 11.76 15.07 3.85
C LYS A 171 12.62 14.09 4.67
N ILE A 172 12.07 12.92 4.99
CA ILE A 172 12.81 11.86 5.70
C ILE A 172 13.96 11.33 4.84
N ILE A 173 13.71 11.13 3.54
CA ILE A 173 14.72 10.75 2.54
C ILE A 173 15.83 11.81 2.46
N ASP A 174 15.49 13.10 2.41
CA ASP A 174 16.47 14.18 2.34
C ASP A 174 17.36 14.20 3.59
N ASP A 175 16.77 14.04 4.77
CA ASP A 175 17.50 13.94 6.04
C ASP A 175 18.42 12.71 6.08
N LEU A 176 17.93 11.55 5.63
CA LEU A 176 18.73 10.33 5.51
C LEU A 176 19.88 10.51 4.53
N THR A 177 19.60 11.11 3.37
CA THR A 177 20.61 11.32 2.31
C THR A 177 21.75 12.20 2.82
N LYS A 178 21.43 13.27 3.57
CA LYS A 178 22.44 14.12 4.20
C LYS A 178 23.30 13.36 5.22
N ARG A 179 22.71 12.45 6.00
CA ARG A 179 23.43 11.65 7.00
C ARG A 179 24.29 10.56 6.37
N LEU A 180 23.81 9.91 5.32
CA LEU A 180 24.46 8.77 4.68
C LEU A 180 25.46 9.17 3.59
N GLY A 181 25.36 10.40 3.06
CA GLY A 181 26.13 10.83 1.88
C GLY A 181 25.69 10.16 0.57
N ARG A 182 24.58 9.42 0.58
CA ARG A 182 23.96 8.73 -0.55
C ARG A 182 22.46 8.56 -0.32
N GLN A 183 21.70 8.23 -1.36
CA GLN A 183 20.29 7.87 -1.20
C GLN A 183 20.16 6.63 -0.28
N PRO A 184 19.18 6.62 0.65
CA PRO A 184 18.91 5.45 1.48
C PRO A 184 18.37 4.30 0.63
N SER A 185 18.58 3.05 1.04
CA SER A 185 17.89 1.89 0.48
C SER A 185 16.43 1.81 0.99
N PRO A 186 15.56 0.98 0.39
CA PRO A 186 14.22 0.73 0.93
C PRO A 186 14.24 0.27 2.39
N ARG A 187 15.22 -0.58 2.76
CA ARG A 187 15.43 -1.03 4.14
C ARG A 187 15.73 0.13 5.07
N GLU A 188 16.69 0.97 4.70
CA GLU A 188 17.09 2.12 5.54
C GLU A 188 15.96 3.11 5.72
N LEU A 189 15.17 3.34 4.66
CA LEU A 189 13.97 4.18 4.75
C LEU A 189 12.91 3.57 5.67
N TYR A 190 12.68 2.26 5.56
CA TYR A 190 11.77 1.52 6.46
C TYR A 190 12.20 1.66 7.94
N GLU A 191 13.47 1.40 8.25
CA GLU A 191 13.97 1.48 9.63
C GLU A 191 13.88 2.91 10.18
N GLU A 192 14.13 3.92 9.35
CA GLU A 192 13.98 5.32 9.75
C GLU A 192 12.52 5.69 10.04
N LEU A 193 11.58 5.24 9.20
CA LEU A 193 10.16 5.44 9.43
C LEU A 193 9.72 4.76 10.73
N LYS A 194 10.10 3.49 10.92
CA LYS A 194 9.84 2.74 12.15
C LYS A 194 10.41 3.47 13.37
N SER A 195 11.65 3.94 13.30
CA SER A 195 12.28 4.70 14.40
C SER A 195 11.54 5.99 14.75
N ARG A 196 11.14 6.78 13.74
CA ARG A 196 10.46 8.09 13.96
C ARG A 196 9.05 7.95 14.51
N PHE A 197 8.33 6.88 14.16
CA PHE A 197 6.89 6.77 14.42
C PHE A 197 6.50 5.66 15.41
N SER A 198 7.34 4.66 15.66
CA SER A 198 7.07 3.63 16.67
C SER A 198 7.11 4.15 18.11
N TYR A 199 7.70 5.33 18.37
CA TYR A 199 7.64 5.99 19.68
C TYR A 199 6.23 6.46 20.09
N LYS A 200 5.23 6.42 19.19
CA LYS A 200 3.83 6.78 19.50
C LYS A 200 2.95 5.61 19.95
N LEU A 201 3.47 4.39 20.01
CA LEU A 201 2.73 3.20 20.47
C LEU A 201 2.94 2.88 21.97
N ILE A 202 3.66 3.74 22.70
CA ILE A 202 3.83 3.66 24.17
C ILE A 202 3.41 5.01 24.79
N THR A 203 2.13 5.35 24.70
CA THR A 203 1.47 6.32 25.59
C THR A 203 0.00 5.96 25.74
#